data_AF-A0A2H6JCE6-F1
#
_entry.id   AF-A0A2H6JCE6-F1
#
_cell.length_a   1.000
_cell.length_b   1.000
_cell.length_c   1.000
_cell.angle_alpha   90.00
_cell.angle_beta   90.00
_cell.angle_gamma   90.00
#
_symmetry.space_group_name_H-M   'P 1'
#
loop_
_entity.id
_entity.type
_entity.pdbx_description
1 polymer ?
#
loop_
_entity_poly.entity_id
_entity_poly.type
_entity_poly.pdbx_seq_one_letter_code
_entity_poly.pdbx_strand_id
1 'polypeptide(L)' 'MDILSVLDRSREPGDMDLPGFRLHPLKGELKGHYAVSVSGNWRVTFRFEQGRAVDVDYADYH' A
#
# COMPACT_ATOMS: atom_id res chain seq x y z
N MET A 1 10.71 -2.55 -10.81
CA MET A 1 10.93 -2.05 -9.43
C MET A 1 10.06 -2.87 -8.51
N ASP A 2 10.58 -3.32 -7.37
CA ASP A 2 9.84 -4.15 -6.41
C ASP A 2 9.01 -3.27 -5.45
N ILE A 3 7.77 -3.66 -5.16
CA ILE A 3 6.82 -2.86 -4.36
C ILE A 3 7.33 -2.65 -2.92
N LEU A 4 7.90 -3.68 -2.29
CA LEU A 4 8.38 -3.60 -0.92
C LEU A 4 9.60 -2.68 -0.82
N SER A 5 10.46 -2.71 -1.85
CA SER A 5 11.63 -1.83 -1.93
C SER A 5 11.25 -0.35 -2.07
N VAL A 6 10.13 -0.04 -2.72
CA VAL A 6 9.60 1.33 -2.76
C VAL A 6 8.97 1.68 -1.42
N LEU A 7 8.13 0.79 -0.87
CA LEU A 7 7.43 1.00 0.40
C LEU A 7 8.38 1.25 1.58
N ASP A 8 9.52 0.56 1.64
CA ASP A 8 10.56 0.75 2.67
C ASP A 8 11.18 2.15 2.64
N ARG A 9 11.21 2.80 1.47
CA ARG A 9 11.78 4.14 1.28
C ARG A 9 10.76 5.25 1.43
N SER A 10 9.49 4.94 1.26
CA SER A 10 8.36 5.86 1.38
C SER A 10 8.20 6.34 2.82
N ARG A 11 7.80 7.61 2.96
CA ARG A 11 7.50 8.25 4.25
C ARG A 11 6.03 8.60 4.39
N GLU A 12 5.31 8.66 3.27
CA GLU A 12 3.88 8.89 3.26
C GLU A 12 3.20 8.08 2.15
N PRO A 13 1.87 7.89 2.20
CA PRO A 13 1.15 7.13 1.18
C PRO A 13 1.38 7.68 -0.24
N GLY A 14 1.51 9.01 -0.39
CA GLY A 14 1.72 9.66 -1.68
C GLY A 14 2.99 9.21 -2.42
N ASP A 15 4.03 8.79 -1.70
CA ASP A 15 5.26 8.23 -2.29
C ASP A 15 5.00 6.93 -3.06
N MET A 16 3.88 6.25 -2.77
CA MET A 16 3.45 5.02 -3.43
C MET A 16 2.51 5.27 -4.62
N ASP A 17 2.20 6.53 -4.98
CA ASP A 17 1.38 6.89 -6.14
C ASP A 17 2.17 6.81 -7.46
N LEU A 18 2.78 5.66 -7.69
CA LEU A 18 3.58 5.37 -8.88
C LEU A 18 2.70 4.77 -9.99
N PRO A 19 3.03 5.02 -11.27
CA PRO A 19 2.33 4.40 -12.39
C PRO A 19 2.29 2.87 -12.25
N GLY A 20 1.08 2.30 -12.31
CA GLY A 20 0.84 0.87 -12.19
C GLY A 20 0.56 0.37 -10.76
N PHE A 21 0.95 1.11 -9.73
CA PHE A 21 0.66 0.73 -8.34
C PHE A 21 -0.82 0.96 -8.00
N ARG A 22 -1.52 1.87 -8.69
CA ARG A 22 -2.95 2.13 -8.50
C ARG A 22 -3.28 2.34 -7.01
N LEU A 23 -2.52 3.22 -6.37
CA LEU A 23 -2.69 3.55 -4.96
C LEU A 23 -4.12 4.03 -4.70
N HIS A 24 -4.75 3.50 -3.66
CA HIS A 24 -6.05 3.97 -3.21
C HIS A 24 -6.24 3.77 -1.70
N PRO A 25 -6.95 4.70 -1.03
CA PRO A 25 -7.29 4.54 0.38
C PRO A 25 -8.37 3.47 0.58
N LEU A 26 -8.24 2.72 1.67
CA LEU A 26 -9.26 1.77 2.12
C LEU A 26 -10.32 2.45 2.99
N LYS A 27 -11.47 1.80 3.12
CA LYS A 27 -12.67 2.32 3.80
C LYS A 27 -13.16 1.32 4.86
N GLY A 28 -14.11 1.75 5.70
CA GLY A 28 -14.68 0.92 6.77
C GLY A 28 -13.67 0.70 7.91
N GLU A 29 -13.56 -0.53 8.39
CA GLU A 29 -12.62 -0.91 9.46
C GLU A 29 -11.14 -0.63 9.11
N LEU A 30 -10.81 -0.60 7.81
CA LEU A 30 -9.46 -0.31 7.32
C LEU A 30 -9.25 1.18 7.00
N LYS A 31 -10.11 2.09 7.48
CA LYS A 31 -9.93 3.53 7.28
C LYS A 31 -8.56 3.98 7.79
N GLY A 32 -7.80 4.67 6.95
CA GLY A 32 -6.42 5.08 7.24
C GLY A 32 -5.35 4.13 6.69
N HIS A 33 -5.76 2.96 6.18
CA HIS A 33 -4.92 2.11 5.36
C HIS A 33 -5.05 2.47 3.88
N TYR A 34 -4.07 2.02 3.11
CA TYR A 34 -3.94 2.18 1.68
C TYR A 34 -3.62 0.83 1.06
N ALA A 35 -3.90 0.69 -0.23
CA ALA A 35 -3.57 -0.50 -0.99
C ALA A 35 -2.94 -0.13 -2.33
N VAL A 36 -1.96 -0.95 -2.75
CA VAL A 36 -1.39 -0.92 -4.09
C VAL A 36 -1.57 -2.28 -4.78
N SER A 37 -1.67 -2.25 -6.10
CA SER A 37 -1.82 -3.40 -6.98
C SER A 37 -0.49 -4.08 -7.26
N VAL A 38 -0.45 -5.39 -7.08
CA VAL A 38 0.71 -6.22 -7.43
C VAL A 38 0.47 -6.86 -8.80
N SER A 39 -0.45 -7.83 -8.86
CA SER A 39 -0.83 -8.51 -10.09
C SER A 39 -2.23 -9.10 -9.94
N GLY A 40 -3.06 -9.00 -10.99
CA GLY A 40 -4.46 -9.44 -10.92
C GLY A 40 -5.19 -8.86 -9.69
N ASN A 41 -5.68 -9.76 -8.84
CA ASN A 41 -6.43 -9.47 -7.62
C ASN A 41 -5.55 -9.19 -6.39
N TRP A 42 -4.25 -9.44 -6.48
CA TRP A 42 -3.36 -9.27 -5.33
C TRP A 42 -3.08 -7.80 -5.02
N ARG A 43 -3.12 -7.49 -3.72
CA ARG A 43 -2.88 -6.17 -3.17
C ARG A 43 -1.90 -6.24 -2.01
N VAL A 44 -0.98 -5.29 -1.93
CA VAL A 44 -0.27 -4.99 -0.68
C VAL A 44 -1.06 -3.89 0.02
N THR A 45 -1.45 -4.11 1.26
CA THR A 45 -2.08 -3.12 2.12
C THR A 45 -1.07 -2.64 3.16
N PHE A 46 -1.19 -1.38 3.58
CA PHE A 46 -0.32 -0.78 4.59
C PHE A 46 -0.97 0.48 5.15
N ARG A 47 -0.49 0.96 6.29
CA ARG A 47 -0.72 2.34 6.75
C ARG A 47 0.60 2.99 7.12
N PHE A 48 0.57 4.31 7.27
CA PHE A 48 1.74 5.08 7.68
C PHE A 48 1.60 5.57 9.12
N GLU A 49 2.61 5.31 9.93
CA GLU A 49 2.77 5.88 11.27
C GLU A 49 4.18 6.44 11.43
N GLN A 50 4.28 7.71 11.86
CA GLN A 50 5.56 8.39 12.10
C GLN A 50 6.56 8.28 10.92
N GLY A 51 6.07 8.35 9.70
CA GLY A 51 6.90 8.31 8.50
C GLY A 51 7.39 6.90 8.09
N ARG A 52 6.75 5.84 8.61
CA ARG A 52 7.06 4.45 8.27
C ARG A 52 5.81 3.68 7.91
N ALA A 53 5.94 2.75 6.96
CA ALA A 53 4.91 1.78 6.67
C ALA A 53 4.80 0.78 7.84
N VAL A 54 3.57 0.58 8.33
CA VAL A 54 3.22 -0.38 9.38
C VAL A 54 1.96 -1.15 8.94
N ASP A 55 1.68 -2.25 9.64
CA ASP A 55 0.56 -3.16 9.34
C ASP A 55 0.50 -3.54 7.85
N VAL A 56 1.69 -3.88 7.33
CA VAL A 56 1.88 -4.27 5.94
C VAL A 56 1.38 -5.70 5.78
N ASP A 57 0.44 -5.91 4.87
CA ASP A 57 -0.15 -7.23 4.60
C ASP A 57 -0.29 -7.48 3.08
N TYR A 58 -0.42 -8.75 2.70
CA TYR A 58 -0.59 -9.21 1.33
C TYR A 58 -1.95 -9.90 1.17
N ALA A 59 -2.92 -9.16 0.65
CA ALA A 59 -4.30 -9.59 0.53
C ALA A 59 -4.62 -10.06 -0.89
N ASP A 60 -5.30 -11.21 -1.01
CA ASP A 60 -6.02 -11.58 -2.23
C ASP A 60 -7.42 -10.97 -2.17
N TYR A 61 -7.81 -10.26 -3.21
CA TYR A 61 -9.20 -9.85 -3.38
C TYR A 61 -9.89 -10.95 -4.21
N HIS A 62 -10.25 -12.06 -3.58
CA HIS A 62 -11.13 -13.09 -4.14
C HIS A 62 -12.27 -13.43 -3.19
#